data_AF-A0A0K0D3N8-F1
#
_entry.id   AF-A0A0K0D3N8-F1
#
_cell.length_a   1.000
_cell.length_b   1.000
_cell.length_c   1.000
_cell.angle_alpha   90.00
_cell.angle_beta   90.00
_cell.angle_gamma   90.00
#
_symmetry.space_group_name_H-M   'P 1'
#
loop_
_entity.id
_entity.type
_entity.pdbx_description
1 polymer ?
#
loop_
_entity_poly.entity_id
_entity_poly.type
_entity_poly.pdbx_seq_one_letter_code
_entity_poly.pdbx_strand_id
1 'polypeptide(L)'
;MMLPHCIIFGNTVTSLCVQGMGDNCQIDMNMNIGAIPAMHLTISGTLSTTNIIMANWSTAMWQSVVNRAVRMLASGPFGTNFSTAVATVN
;
A
#
# COMPACT_ATOMS: atom_id res chain seq x y z
N MET A 1 18.93 -10.57 10.63
CA MET A 1 17.65 -9.85 10.47
C MET A 1 16.58 -10.65 11.19
N MET A 2 15.84 -10.04 12.12
CA MET A 2 14.70 -10.69 12.77
C MET A 2 13.49 -10.68 11.83
N LEU A 3 12.74 -11.78 11.79
CA LEU A 3 11.46 -11.82 11.07
C LEU A 3 10.40 -11.05 11.87
N PRO A 4 9.75 -10.04 11.30
CA PRO A 4 8.61 -9.39 11.95
C PRO A 4 7.43 -10.37 12.01
N HIS A 5 6.76 -10.46 13.16
CA HIS A 5 5.49 -11.16 13.26
C HIS A 5 4.37 -10.23 12.80
N CYS A 6 3.54 -10.66 11.85
CA CYS A 6 2.44 -9.86 11.31
C CYS A 6 1.15 -10.13 12.09
N ILE A 7 0.40 -9.08 12.41
CA ILE A 7 -0.98 -9.19 12.90
C ILE A 7 -1.90 -9.17 11.69
N ILE A 8 -2.68 -10.24 11.53
CA ILE A 8 -3.55 -10.46 10.35
C ILE A 8 -5.01 -10.42 10.80
N PHE A 9 -5.80 -9.56 10.17
CA PHE A 9 -7.25 -9.58 10.29
C PHE A 9 -7.85 -10.05 8.97
N GLY A 10 -8.59 -11.16 9.01
CA GLY A 10 -9.06 -11.83 7.79
C GLY A 10 -7.88 -12.29 6.93
N ASN A 11 -7.66 -11.60 5.80
CA ASN A 11 -6.55 -11.87 4.87
C ASN A 11 -5.64 -10.65 4.65
N THR A 12 -5.57 -9.75 5.63
CA THR A 12 -4.82 -8.48 5.52
C THR A 12 -3.96 -8.25 6.75
N VAL A 13 -2.69 -7.91 6.53
CA VAL A 13 -1.79 -7.47 7.60
C VAL A 13 -2.23 -6.07 8.02
N THR A 14 -2.62 -5.91 9.27
CA THR A 14 -3.10 -4.63 9.81
C THR A 14 -2.03 -3.89 10.59
N SER A 15 -1.09 -4.64 11.17
CA SER A 15 -0.01 -4.11 12.01
C SER A 15 1.11 -5.13 12.15
N LEU A 16 2.25 -4.68 12.66
CA LEU A 16 3.40 -5.53 12.96
C LEU A 16 3.56 -5.68 14.46
N CYS A 17 4.05 -6.83 14.89
CA CYS A 17 4.59 -6.97 16.23
C CYS A 17 6.03 -6.45 16.23
N VAL A 18 6.28 -5.42 17.01
CA VAL A 18 7.59 -4.74 17.08
C VAL A 18 8.37 -5.07 18.35
N GLN A 19 7.80 -5.84 19.29
CA GLN A 19 8.51 -6.21 20.51
C GLN A 19 9.63 -7.21 20.20
N GLY A 20 10.84 -6.86 20.64
CA GLY A 20 12.02 -7.67 20.46
C GLY A 20 12.07 -8.87 21.40
N MET A 21 12.43 -10.02 20.82
CA MET A 21 12.92 -11.25 21.46
C MET A 21 11.99 -11.94 22.48
N GLY A 22 11.47 -13.10 22.07
CA GLY A 22 11.18 -14.21 22.99
C GLY A 22 9.74 -14.31 23.49
N ASP A 23 8.98 -13.22 23.51
CA ASP A 23 7.61 -13.23 24.00
C ASP A 23 6.57 -13.19 22.87
N ASN A 24 5.50 -13.97 23.04
CA ASN A 24 4.35 -13.96 22.15
C ASN A 24 3.80 -12.53 22.06
N CYS A 25 3.52 -12.06 20.85
CA CYS A 25 2.97 -10.73 20.64
C CYS A 25 1.66 -10.53 21.44
N GLN A 26 1.73 -9.84 22.58
CA GLN A 26 0.55 -9.55 23.39
C GLN A 26 -0.21 -8.38 22.76
N ILE A 27 -1.29 -8.67 22.05
CA ILE A 27 -2.14 -7.69 21.34
C ILE A 27 -2.82 -6.74 22.34
N ASP A 28 -3.01 -7.16 23.59
CA ASP A 28 -3.59 -6.32 24.65
C ASP A 28 -2.64 -5.21 25.14
N MET A 29 -1.35 -5.27 24.76
CA MET A 29 -0.36 -4.23 25.08
C MET A 29 -0.02 -3.40 23.84
N ASN A 30 -0.58 -2.19 23.75
CA ASN A 30 -0.37 -1.26 22.64
C ASN A 30 1.11 -0.99 22.30
N MET A 31 2.02 -1.11 23.26
CA MET A 31 3.46 -0.87 23.04
C MET A 31 4.13 -1.92 22.13
N ASN A 32 3.48 -3.06 21.93
CA ASN A 32 4.00 -4.17 21.13
C ASN A 32 3.51 -4.11 19.68
N ILE A 33 2.55 -3.23 19.38
CA ILE A 33 1.93 -3.08 18.07
C ILE A 33 2.57 -1.89 17.36
N GLY A 34 3.26 -2.19 16.26
CA GLY A 34 3.86 -1.21 15.38
C GLY A 34 3.03 -1.00 14.11
N ALA A 35 3.15 0.19 13.54
CA ALA A 35 2.62 0.48 12.23
C ALA A 35 3.39 -0.29 11.14
N ILE A 36 2.69 -0.58 10.03
CA ILE A 36 3.33 -1.13 8.84
C ILE A 36 4.20 -0.03 8.21
N PRO A 37 5.50 -0.29 7.98
CA PRO A 37 6.39 0.66 7.32
C PRO A 37 5.85 1.10 5.95
N ALA A 38 6.01 2.38 5.62
CA ALA A 38 5.47 2.97 4.39
C ALA A 38 5.93 2.25 3.10
N MET A 39 7.12 1.63 3.11
CA MET A 39 7.63 0.84 1.99
C MET A 39 6.75 -0.36 1.62
N HIS A 40 5.97 -0.90 2.57
CA HIS A 40 5.03 -2.00 2.32
C HIS A 40 3.61 -1.50 1.97
N LEU A 41 3.36 -0.20 2.12
CA LEU A 41 2.09 0.47 1.77
C LEU A 41 2.18 1.22 0.44
N THR A 42 3.36 1.26 -0.17
CA THR A 42 3.62 1.99 -1.41
C THR A 42 3.83 1.02 -2.56
N ILE A 43 3.12 1.24 -3.66
CA ILE A 43 3.35 0.56 -4.93
C ILE A 43 3.93 1.59 -5.89
N SER A 44 5.12 1.31 -6.43
CA SER A 44 5.77 2.13 -7.45
C SER A 44 5.98 1.34 -8.73
N GLY A 45 6.06 2.04 -9.85
CA GLY A 45 6.28 1.44 -11.16
C GLY A 45 6.42 2.49 -12.24
N THR A 46 6.76 2.03 -13.45
CA THR A 46 6.93 2.89 -14.62
C THR A 46 5.87 2.53 -15.67
N LEU A 47 5.17 3.55 -16.17
CA LEU A 47 4.28 3.41 -17.33
C LEU A 47 5.02 3.87 -18.57
N SER A 48 5.00 3.05 -19.62
CA SER A 48 5.56 3.40 -20.92
C SER A 48 4.48 3.33 -21.98
N THR A 49 4.52 4.26 -22.93
CA THR A 49 3.59 4.31 -24.05
C THR A 49 4.35 4.46 -25.36
N THR A 50 3.86 3.79 -26.40
CA THR A 50 4.32 3.98 -27.78
C THR A 50 3.46 5.01 -28.52
N ASN A 51 2.36 5.45 -27.92
CA ASN A 51 1.46 6.43 -28.52
C ASN A 51 2.04 7.84 -28.34
N ILE A 52 2.38 8.48 -29.46
CA ILE A 52 3.02 9.81 -29.48
C ILE A 52 2.15 10.91 -28.87
N ILE A 53 0.82 10.78 -28.92
CA ILE A 53 -0.10 11.75 -28.31
C ILE A 53 0.01 11.62 -26.79
N MET A 54 -0.08 10.40 -26.26
CA MET A 54 0.05 10.14 -24.82
C MET A 54 1.44 10.48 -24.28
N ALA A 55 2.49 10.31 -25.08
CA ALA A 55 3.85 10.71 -24.70
C ALA A 55 3.97 12.22 -24.43
N ASN A 56 3.15 13.04 -25.08
CA ASN A 56 3.10 14.49 -24.91
C ASN A 56 2.04 14.95 -23.88
N TRP A 57 1.41 14.02 -23.16
CA TRP A 57 0.44 14.37 -22.12
C TRP A 57 1.10 15.06 -20.94
N SER A 58 0.38 16.02 -20.35
CA SER A 58 0.82 16.67 -19.12
C SER A 58 0.71 15.72 -17.93
N THR A 59 1.44 16.02 -16.85
CA THR A 59 1.36 15.28 -15.58
C THR A 59 -0.08 15.15 -15.07
N ALA A 60 -0.92 16.19 -15.24
CA ALA A 60 -2.32 16.16 -14.83
C ALA A 60 -3.17 15.14 -15.63
N MET A 61 -2.87 14.95 -16.92
CA MET A 61 -3.54 13.93 -17.74
C MET A 61 -3.12 12.53 -17.29
N TRP A 62 -1.82 12.30 -17.07
CA TRP A 62 -1.32 11.04 -16.50
C TRP A 62 -1.88 10.77 -15.11
N GLN A 63 -2.01 11.81 -14.28
CA GLN A 63 -2.63 11.73 -12.95
C GLN A 63 -4.07 11.21 -13.04
N SER A 64 -4.83 11.62 -14.06
CA SER A 64 -6.20 11.10 -14.29
C SER A 64 -6.21 9.59 -14.55
N VAL A 65 -5.23 9.07 -15.30
CA VAL A 65 -5.08 7.64 -15.59
C VAL A 65 -4.79 6.85 -14.31
N VAL A 66 -3.78 7.26 -13.53
CA VAL A 66 -3.42 6.54 -12.30
C VAL A 66 -4.52 6.67 -11.23
N ASN A 67 -5.23 7.79 -11.16
CA ASN A 67 -6.41 7.94 -10.30
C ASN A 67 -7.54 6.99 -10.70
N ARG A 68 -7.69 6.68 -11.99
CA ARG A 68 -8.63 5.66 -12.45
C ARG A 68 -8.18 4.26 -12.02
N ALA A 69 -6.89 3.96 -12.08
CA ALA A 69 -6.36 2.68 -11.58
C ALA A 69 -6.64 2.49 -10.09
N VAL A 70 -6.42 3.52 -9.25
CA VAL A 70 -6.77 3.48 -7.81
C VAL A 70 -8.25 3.21 -7.60
N ARG A 71 -9.14 3.88 -8.34
CA ARG A 71 -10.59 3.64 -8.26
C ARG A 71 -10.97 2.21 -8.64
N MET A 72 -10.35 1.65 -9.68
CA MET A 72 -10.58 0.27 -10.06
C MET A 72 -10.15 -0.71 -8.96
N LEU A 73 -9.00 -0.48 -8.33
CA LEU A 73 -8.51 -1.28 -7.21
C LEU A 73 -9.46 -1.18 -5.99
N ALA A 74 -9.92 0.03 -5.68
CA ALA A 74 -10.89 0.28 -4.60
C ALA A 74 -12.26 -0.36 -4.84
N SER A 75 -12.66 -0.54 -6.10
CA SER A 75 -13.90 -1.24 -6.47
C SER A 75 -13.78 -2.77 -6.59
N GLY A 76 -12.54 -3.29 -6.55
CA GLY A 76 -12.25 -4.69 -6.80
C GLY A 76 -12.25 -5.56 -5.53
N PRO A 77 -11.76 -6.81 -5.65
CA PRO A 77 -11.67 -7.75 -4.52
C PRO A 77 -10.84 -7.26 -3.33
N PHE A 78 -9.97 -6.27 -3.54
CA PHE A 78 -9.12 -5.67 -2.51
C PHE A 78 -9.63 -4.28 -2.06
N GLY A 79 -10.90 -3.96 -2.31
CA GLY A 79 -11.43 -2.61 -2.16
C GLY A 79 -11.20 -1.97 -0.78
N THR A 80 -11.28 -2.76 0.30
CA THR A 80 -11.00 -2.28 1.67
C THR A 80 -9.57 -1.77 1.82
N ASN A 81 -8.60 -2.43 1.18
CA ASN A 81 -7.18 -2.11 1.27
C ASN A 81 -6.80 -0.87 0.46
N PHE A 82 -7.60 -0.54 -0.56
CA PHE A 82 -7.39 0.62 -1.44
C PHE A 82 -8.38 1.75 -1.23
N SER A 83 -9.28 1.63 -0.25
CA SER A 83 -10.35 2.62 0.02
C SER A 83 -9.84 4.03 0.27
N THR A 84 -8.64 4.16 0.87
CA THR A 84 -7.97 5.43 1.17
C THR A 84 -6.69 5.62 0.35
N ALA A 85 -6.46 4.79 -0.67
CA ALA A 85 -5.24 4.88 -1.48
C ALA A 85 -5.24 6.16 -2.33
N VAL A 86 -4.06 6.71 -2.54
CA VAL A 86 -3.81 7.88 -3.40
C VAL A 86 -2.68 7.53 -4.36
N ALA A 87 -2.79 8.01 -5.60
CA ALA A 87 -1.73 7.87 -6.60
C ALA A 87 -1.09 9.23 -6.87
N THR A 88 0.19 9.21 -7.25
CA THR A 88 0.95 10.40 -7.68
C THR A 88 1.77 10.06 -8.91
N VAL A 89 1.93 11.03 -9.80
CA VAL A 89 2.86 10.97 -10.94
C VAL A 89 4.02 11.91 -10.65
N ASN A 90 5.25 11.40 -10.75
CA ASN A 90 6.49 12.14 -10.49
C ASN A 90 7.26 12.38 -11.78
#